data_AF-A0A0P6XST5-F1
#
_entry.id   AF-A0A0P6XST5-F1
#
_cell.length_a   1.000
_cell.length_b   1.000
_cell.length_c   1.000
_cell.angle_alpha   90.00
_cell.angle_beta   90.00
_cell.angle_gamma   90.00
#
_symmetry.space_group_name_H-M   'P 1'
#
loop_
_entity.id
_entity.type
_entity.pdbx_description
1 polymer ?
#
loop_
_entity_poly.entity_id
_entity_poly.type
_entity_poly.pdbx_seq_one_letter_code
_entity_poly.pdbx_strand_id
1 'polypeptide(L)'
;MAAKLSPEEKKILAWVQKLPFDAETQKGWVETLEQSGMNEDMAKEIRTQAAALVAAGGEQLNLARSVTELGSLINRWRLSRNLPRR
;
A
#
# COMPACT_ATOMS: atom_id res chain seq x y z
N MET A 1 11.77 17.39 3.64
CA MET A 1 11.40 17.69 2.24
C MET A 1 10.56 16.52 1.76
N ALA A 2 9.24 16.67 1.73
CA ALA A 2 8.34 15.57 1.37
C ALA A 2 8.46 15.28 -0.12
N ALA A 3 8.79 14.04 -0.49
CA ALA A 3 8.66 13.57 -1.86
C ALA A 3 7.26 13.94 -2.38
N LYS A 4 7.15 14.42 -3.62
CA LYS A 4 5.85 14.70 -4.25
C LYS A 4 5.12 13.37 -4.47
N LEU A 5 4.48 12.87 -3.42
CA LEU A 5 3.70 11.64 -3.44
C LEU A 5 2.58 11.79 -4.46
N SER A 6 2.51 10.83 -5.36
CA SER A 6 1.46 10.67 -6.36
C SER A 6 0.12 10.45 -5.65
N PRO A 7 -1.01 10.80 -6.28
CA PRO A 7 -2.32 10.58 -5.68
C PRO A 7 -2.57 9.11 -5.33
N GLU A 8 -1.99 8.16 -6.07
CA GLU A 8 -2.01 6.73 -5.77
C GLU A 8 -1.24 6.41 -4.48
N GLU A 9 -0.03 6.97 -4.32
CA GLU A 9 0.81 6.74 -3.15
C GLU A 9 0.16 7.27 -1.87
N LYS A 10 -0.49 8.45 -1.94
CA LYS A 10 -1.27 9.00 -0.83
C LYS A 10 -2.45 8.11 -0.44
N LYS A 11 -3.13 7.52 -1.44
CA LYS A 11 -4.23 6.57 -1.18
C LYS A 11 -3.71 5.30 -0.52
N ILE A 12 -2.58 4.77 -0.98
CA ILE A 12 -1.96 3.57 -0.41
C ILE A 12 -1.53 3.84 1.04
N LEU A 13 -0.91 4.99 1.31
CA LEU A 13 -0.55 5.41 2.67
C LEU A 13 -1.78 5.48 3.60
N ALA A 14 -2.86 6.11 3.14
CA ALA A 14 -4.10 6.21 3.91
C ALA A 14 -4.74 4.84 4.18
N TRP A 15 -4.62 3.90 3.22
CA TRP A 15 -5.07 2.53 3.40
C TRP A 15 -4.23 1.75 4.40
N VAL A 16 -2.90 1.88 4.30
CA VAL A 16 -1.95 1.29 5.23
C VAL A 16 -2.22 1.75 6.66
N GLN A 17 -2.53 3.04 6.86
CA GLN A 17 -2.88 3.58 8.19
C GLN A 17 -4.25 3.12 8.70
N LYS A 18 -5.19 2.78 7.80
CA LYS A 18 -6.53 2.29 8.17
C LYS A 18 -6.56 0.82 8.56
N LEU A 19 -5.64 0.03 8.01
CA LEU A 19 -5.56 -1.41 8.29
C LEU A 19 -4.78 -1.65 9.59
N PRO A 20 -5.15 -2.67 10.37
CA PRO A 20 -4.51 -3.00 11.64
C PRO A 20 -3.17 -3.74 11.40
N PHE A 21 -2.29 -3.13 10.63
CA PHE A 21 -0.91 -3.61 10.46
C PHE A 21 -0.08 -3.30 11.71
N ASP A 22 1.00 -4.03 11.90
CA ASP A 22 2.00 -3.73 12.92
C ASP A 22 2.57 -2.32 12.74
N ALA A 23 2.69 -1.60 13.85
CA ALA A 23 3.16 -0.21 13.87
C ALA A 23 4.60 -0.08 13.32
N GLU A 24 5.44 -1.09 13.54
CA GLU A 24 6.80 -1.15 13.01
C GLU A 24 6.80 -1.23 11.47
N THR A 25 5.95 -2.10 10.91
CA THR A 25 5.78 -2.25 9.46
C THR A 25 5.19 -1.00 8.83
N GLN A 26 4.16 -0.41 9.44
CA GLN A 26 3.59 0.87 8.97
C GLN A 26 4.63 1.99 8.95
N LYS A 27 5.46 2.07 9.99
CA LYS A 27 6.50 3.11 10.07
C LYS A 27 7.56 2.93 8.98
N GLY A 28 8.04 1.70 8.76
CA GLY A 28 8.99 1.41 7.67
C GLY A 28 8.45 1.76 6.28
N TRP A 29 7.16 1.50 6.06
CA TRP A 29 6.46 1.90 4.84
C TRP A 29 6.36 3.41 4.65
N VAL A 30 5.98 4.15 5.69
CA VAL A 30 5.90 5.61 5.66
C VAL A 30 7.28 6.21 5.35
N GLU A 31 8.32 5.77 6.07
CA GLU A 31 9.69 6.27 5.85
C GLU A 31 10.18 5.97 4.42
N THR A 32 9.90 4.77 3.91
CA THR A 32 10.24 4.40 2.52
C THR A 32 9.52 5.29 1.50
N LEU A 33 8.21 5.50 1.69
CA LEU A 33 7.39 6.37 0.85
C LEU A 33 7.88 7.83 0.87
N GLU A 34 8.26 8.35 2.04
CA GLU A 34 8.72 9.73 2.17
C GLU A 34 10.13 9.94 1.59
N GLN A 35 11.02 8.94 1.69
CA GLN A 35 12.40 9.04 1.22
C GLN A 35 12.55 8.74 -0.26
N SER A 36 11.99 7.62 -0.73
CA SER A 36 12.24 7.08 -2.07
C SER A 36 10.97 7.00 -2.93
N GLY A 37 9.80 7.28 -2.36
CA GLY A 37 8.52 6.95 -2.98
C GLY A 37 8.25 5.44 -2.92
N MET A 38 7.12 5.03 -3.48
CA MET A 38 6.73 3.64 -3.47
C MET A 38 7.66 2.80 -4.37
N ASN A 39 7.95 1.57 -3.98
CA ASN A 39 8.76 0.63 -4.75
C ASN A 39 8.09 -0.75 -4.84
N GLU A 40 8.61 -1.63 -5.70
CA GLU A 40 8.01 -2.95 -5.94
C GLU A 40 8.13 -3.90 -4.75
N ASP A 41 9.22 -3.80 -3.96
CA ASP A 41 9.41 -4.61 -2.76
C ASP A 41 8.37 -4.26 -1.69
N MET A 42 8.17 -2.97 -1.43
CA MET A 42 7.14 -2.46 -0.53
C MET A 42 5.74 -2.85 -1.02
N ALA A 43 5.48 -2.76 -2.33
CA ALA A 43 4.20 -3.19 -2.90
C ALA A 43 3.94 -4.69 -2.68
N LYS A 44 4.96 -5.54 -2.83
CA LYS A 44 4.85 -6.98 -2.53
C LYS A 44 4.63 -7.22 -1.04
N GLU A 45 5.37 -6.52 -0.19
CA GLU A 45 5.28 -6.67 1.26
C GLU A 45 3.89 -6.29 1.77
N ILE A 46 3.36 -5.13 1.37
CA ILE A 46 1.99 -4.71 1.74
C ILE A 46 0.98 -5.75 1.29
N ARG A 47 1.12 -6.32 0.08
CA ARG A 47 0.19 -7.32 -0.44
C ARG A 47 0.25 -8.64 0.35
N THR A 48 1.45 -9.07 0.76
CA THR A 48 1.65 -10.26 1.60
C THR A 48 1.07 -10.05 3.00
N GLN A 49 1.39 -8.93 3.64
CA GLN A 49 0.87 -8.55 4.95
C GLN A 49 -0.66 -8.43 4.93
N ALA A 50 -1.21 -7.80 3.89
CA ALA A 50 -2.65 -7.67 3.71
C ALA A 50 -3.35 -9.03 3.57
N ALA A 51 -2.77 -9.95 2.78
CA ALA A 51 -3.28 -11.31 2.68
C ALA A 51 -3.22 -12.07 4.01
N ALA A 52 -2.15 -11.88 4.79
CA ALA A 52 -2.00 -12.46 6.12
C ALA A 52 -3.07 -11.92 7.10
N LEU A 53 -3.38 -10.63 7.06
CA LEU A 53 -4.47 -10.05 7.87
C LEU A 53 -5.84 -10.65 7.52
N VAL A 54 -6.13 -10.89 6.24
CA VAL A 54 -7.38 -11.56 5.82
C VAL A 54 -7.43 -12.99 6.35
N ALA A 55 -6.30 -13.70 6.32
CA ALA A 55 -6.19 -15.05 6.82
C ALA A 55 -6.32 -15.15 8.36
N ALA A 56 -5.95 -14.08 9.09
CA ALA A 56 -6.00 -14.02 10.55
C ALA A 56 -7.42 -13.85 11.15
N GLY A 57 -8.45 -13.60 10.34
CA GLY A 57 -9.84 -13.92 10.72
C GLY A 57 -10.66 -12.85 11.45
N GLY A 58 -10.34 -11.55 11.34
CA GLY A 58 -11.21 -10.45 11.82
C GLY A 58 -12.08 -9.87 10.70
N GLU A 59 -13.41 -9.78 10.88
CA GLU A 59 -14.40 -9.19 9.94
C GLU A 59 -14.07 -9.38 8.44
N GLN A 60 -14.02 -10.65 8.02
CA GLN A 60 -13.48 -11.11 6.74
C GLN A 60 -13.98 -10.36 5.49
N LEU A 61 -15.23 -9.88 5.46
CA LEU A 61 -15.80 -9.25 4.27
C LEU A 61 -15.26 -7.83 4.02
N ASN A 62 -15.19 -7.00 5.07
CA ASN A 62 -14.68 -5.63 4.93
C ASN A 62 -13.16 -5.65 4.71
N LEU A 63 -12.46 -6.57 5.37
CA LEU A 63 -11.02 -6.70 5.27
C LEU A 63 -10.61 -7.28 3.90
N ALA A 64 -11.29 -8.31 3.39
CA ALA A 64 -11.02 -8.83 2.05
C ALA A 64 -11.29 -7.79 0.95
N ARG A 65 -12.38 -7.01 1.07
CA ARG A 65 -12.66 -5.89 0.16
C ARG A 65 -11.54 -4.85 0.22
N SER A 66 -11.12 -4.49 1.42
CA SER A 66 -10.03 -3.55 1.67
C SER A 66 -8.72 -3.97 1.02
N VAL A 67 -8.35 -5.24 1.18
CA VAL A 67 -7.15 -5.81 0.57
C VAL A 67 -7.24 -5.84 -0.95
N THR A 68 -8.43 -6.13 -1.49
CA THR A 68 -8.68 -6.12 -2.94
C THR A 68 -8.55 -4.71 -3.53
N GLU A 69 -9.09 -3.70 -2.84
CA GLU A 69 -8.93 -2.29 -3.23
C GLU A 69 -7.47 -1.84 -3.17
N LEU A 70 -6.75 -2.21 -2.11
CA LEU A 70 -5.33 -1.91 -1.96
C LEU A 70 -4.49 -2.56 -3.07
N GLY A 71 -4.75 -3.82 -3.42
CA GLY A 71 -4.11 -4.48 -4.56
C GLY A 71 -4.40 -3.78 -5.90
N SER A 72 -5.61 -3.25 -6.07
CA SER A 72 -5.99 -2.47 -7.26
C SER A 72 -5.25 -1.12 -7.31
N LEU A 73 -5.06 -0.45 -6.17
CA LEU A 73 -4.28 0.78 -6.08
C LEU A 73 -2.81 0.55 -6.42
N ILE A 74 -2.21 -0.54 -5.90
CA ILE A 74 -0.84 -0.93 -6.22
C ILE A 74 -0.67 -1.20 -7.72
N ASN A 75 -1.61 -1.92 -8.34
CA ASN A 75 -1.59 -2.15 -9.78
C ASN A 75 -1.73 -0.85 -10.58
N ARG A 76 -2.62 0.07 -10.17
CA ARG A 76 -2.75 1.39 -10.81
C ARG A 76 -1.48 2.22 -10.68
N TRP A 77 -0.86 2.23 -9.50
CA TRP A 77 0.43 2.88 -9.29
C TRP A 77 1.50 2.31 -10.24
N ARG A 78 1.59 0.98 -10.34
CA ARG A 78 2.53 0.30 -11.23
C ARG A 78 2.30 0.66 -12.69
N LEU A 79 1.04 0.70 -13.13
CA LEU A 79 0.65 1.14 -14.47
C LEU A 79 1.02 2.61 -14.70
N SER A 80 0.77 3.49 -13.73
CA SER A 80 1.13 4.91 -13.81
C SER A 80 2.64 5.14 -13.88
N ARG A 81 3.46 4.24 -13.32
CA ARG A 81 4.93 4.27 -13.44
C ARG A 81 5.42 3.75 -14.79
N ASN A 82 4.76 2.73 -15.34
CA ASN A 82 5.14 2.09 -16.60
C ASN A 82 4.57 2.77 -17.85
N LEU A 83 3.58 3.65 -17.71
CA LEU A 83 3.13 4.51 -18.80
C LEU A 83 4.17 5.62 -19.01
N PRO A 84 4.89 5.65 -20.15
CA PRO A 84 5.72 6.81 -20.47
C PRO A 84 4.79 8.02 -20.53
N ARG A 85 5.12 9.08 -19.78
CA ARG A 85 4.51 10.39 -19.98
C ARG A 85 4.79 10.78 -21.43
N ARG A 86 3.79 10.60 -22.30
CA ARG A 86 3.78 11.11 -23.68
C ARG A 86 3.61 12.61 -23.68
#